data_AF-A0A6G8QBT1-F1
#
_entry.id   AF-A0A6G8QBT1-F1
#
_cell.length_a   1.000
_cell.length_b   1.000
_cell.length_c   1.000
_cell.angle_alpha   90.00
_cell.angle_beta   90.00
_cell.angle_gamma   90.00
#
_symmetry.space_group_name_H-M   'P 1'
#
loop_
_entity.id
_entity.type
_entity.pdbx_description
1 polymer ?
#
loop_
_entity_poly.entity_id
_entity_poly.type
_entity_poly.pdbx_seq_one_letter_code
_entity_poly.pdbx_strand_id
1 'polypeptide(L)' 'MKKLFGRLLILGALAGGVVALRGYARKSAAASDVAQITFDDGSMHSFASDTPQGEELADIARKLVETGV' A
#
# COMPACT_ATOMS: atom_id res chain seq x y z
N MET A 1 -22.99 -3.25 34.57
CA MET A 1 -22.60 -3.84 33.27
C MET A 1 -22.59 -2.85 32.09
N LYS A 2 -23.56 -1.93 31.95
CA LYS A 2 -23.61 -0.97 30.82
C LYS A 2 -22.39 -0.04 30.67
N LYS A 3 -21.76 0.39 31.78
CA LYS A 3 -20.57 1.27 31.76
C LYS A 3 -19.28 0.58 31.26
N LEU A 4 -19.19 -0.75 31.37
CA LEU A 4 -18.02 -1.52 30.94
C LEU A 4 -18.02 -1.72 29.41
N PHE A 5 -19.20 -2.04 28.86
CA PHE A 5 -19.41 -2.14 27.41
C PHE A 5 -19.16 -0.81 26.69
N GLY A 6 -19.58 0.32 27.25
CA GLY A 6 -19.30 1.64 26.69
C GLY A 6 -17.80 1.95 26.63
N ARG A 7 -17.03 1.54 27.65
CA ARG A 7 -15.56 1.69 27.66
C ARG A 7 -14.87 0.76 26.67
N LEU A 8 -15.34 -0.47 26.51
CA LEU A 8 -14.84 -1.41 25.50
C LEU A 8 -15.08 -0.91 24.07
N LEU A 9 -16.24 -0.30 23.80
CA LEU A 9 -16.54 0.30 22.49
C LEU A 9 -15.61 1.48 22.18
N ILE A 10 -15.33 2.34 23.15
CA ILE A 10 -14.40 3.47 22.97
C ILE A 10 -12.98 2.97 22.71
N LEU A 11 -12.53 1.93 23.43
CA LEU A 11 -11.22 1.32 23.21
C LEU A 11 -11.13 0.64 21.83
N GLY A 12 -12.19 -0.03 21.39
CA GLY A 12 -12.29 -0.62 20.06
C GLY A 12 -12.28 0.44 18.94
N ALA A 13 -12.99 1.55 19.13
CA ALA A 13 -13.00 2.66 18.18
C ALA A 13 -11.65 3.37 18.10
N LEU A 14 -10.94 3.53 19.22
CA LEU A 14 -9.59 4.10 19.24
C LEU A 14 -8.58 3.18 18.56
N ALA A 15 -8.60 1.88 18.86
CA ALA A 15 -7.74 0.90 18.20
C ALA A 15 -8.02 0.82 16.69
N GLY A 16 -9.29 0.81 16.28
CA GLY A 16 -9.71 0.84 14.88
C GLY A 16 -9.30 2.14 14.18
N GLY A 17 -9.41 3.28 14.86
CA GLY A 17 -8.99 4.59 14.35
C GLY A 17 -7.48 4.67 14.12
N VAL A 18 -6.68 4.14 15.03
CA VAL A 18 -5.21 4.07 14.87
C VAL A 18 -4.82 3.17 13.70
N VAL A 19 -5.48 2.01 13.53
CA VAL A 19 -5.23 1.10 12.40
C VAL A 19 -5.67 1.73 11.07
N ALA A 20 -6.82 2.40 11.03
CA ALA A 20 -7.30 3.10 9.85
C ALA A 20 -6.37 4.26 9.45
N LEU A 21 -5.92 5.07 10.43
CA LEU A 21 -4.95 6.13 10.20
C LEU A 21 -3.59 5.58 9.75
N ARG A 22 -3.14 4.44 10.29
CA ARG A 22 -1.91 3.77 9.85
C ARG A 22 -2.03 3.22 8.43
N GLY A 23 -3.19 2.66 8.07
CA GLY A 23 -3.48 2.21 6.71
C GLY A 23 -3.53 3.38 5.72
N TYR A 24 -4.12 4.51 6.13
CA TYR A 24 -4.20 5.72 5.30
C TYR A 24 -2.82 6.38 5.13
N ALA A 25 -2.02 6.47 6.19
CA ALA A 25 -0.65 6.97 6.12
C ALA A 25 0.25 6.06 5.25
N ARG A 26 0.07 4.73 5.32
CA ARG A 26 0.78 3.78 4.44
C ARG A 26 0.30 3.90 2.98
N LYS A 27 -0.98 4.21 2.74
CA LYS A 27 -1.51 4.47 1.39
C LYS A 27 -1.05 5.82 0.82
N SER A 28 -0.87 6.84 1.66
CA SER A 28 -0.27 8.13 1.26
C SER A 28 1.25 8.02 1.05
N ALA A 29 1.93 7.12 1.77
CA ALA A 29 3.32 6.76 1.47
C ALA A 29 3.45 5.87 0.23
N ALA A 30 2.43 5.08 -0.11
CA ALA A 30 2.38 4.26 -1.33
C ALA A 30 2.10 5.07 -2.62
N ALA A 31 2.03 6.40 -2.54
CA ALA A 31 1.98 7.26 -3.72
C ALA A 31 3.33 7.33 -4.47
N SER A 32 4.36 6.62 -3.99
CA SER A 32 5.69 6.53 -4.58
C SER A 32 6.04 5.16 -5.16
N ASP A 33 5.12 4.19 -5.22
CA ASP A 33 5.41 2.88 -5.81
C ASP A 33 4.86 2.80 -7.25
N VAL A 34 5.74 2.50 -8.22
CA VAL A 34 5.38 2.26 -9.63
C VAL A 34 4.75 0.88 -9.79
N ALA A 35 5.29 -0.13 -9.10
CA ALA A 35 4.83 -1.50 -9.20
C ALA A 35 5.28 -2.35 -8.01
N GLN A 36 4.52 -3.40 -7.72
CA GLN A 36 4.92 -4.47 -6.81
C GLN A 36 4.79 -5.81 -7.51
N ILE A 37 5.87 -6.59 -7.52
CA ILE A 37 5.92 -7.95 -8.05
C ILE A 37 5.91 -8.92 -6.87
N THR A 38 4.93 -9.82 -6.87
CA THR A 38 4.87 -10.93 -5.90
C THR A 38 5.24 -12.22 -6.62
N PHE A 39 6.19 -12.95 -6.08
CA PHE A 39 6.64 -14.23 -6.63
C PHE A 39 5.91 -15.39 -5.94
N ASP A 40 5.89 -16.55 -6.59
CA ASP A 40 5.18 -17.74 -6.09
C ASP A 40 5.75 -18.30 -4.77
N ASP A 41 6.99 -17.94 -4.45
CA ASP A 41 7.63 -18.24 -3.15
C ASP A 41 7.17 -17.31 -2.00
N GLY A 42 6.27 -16.37 -2.30
CA GLY A 42 5.75 -15.38 -1.36
C GLY A 42 6.65 -14.16 -1.17
N SER A 43 7.80 -14.08 -1.85
CA SER A 43 8.64 -12.89 -1.84
C SER A 43 7.97 -11.74 -2.61
N MET A 44 8.22 -10.51 -2.15
CA MET A 44 7.65 -9.30 -2.73
C MET A 44 8.77 -8.30 -3.03
N HIS A 45 8.76 -7.77 -4.26
CA HIS A 45 9.66 -6.72 -4.71
C HIS A 45 8.86 -5.49 -5.12
N SER A 46 9.11 -4.36 -4.47
CA SER A 46 8.50 -3.07 -4.81
C SER A 46 9.48 -2.21 -5.61
N PHE A 47 8.97 -1.52 -6.63
CA PHE A 47 9.70 -0.59 -7.47
C PHE A 47 9.16 0.82 -7.20
N ALA A 48 10.00 1.68 -6.61
CA ALA A 48 9.62 3.03 -6.27
C ALA A 48 9.83 3.99 -7.47
N SER A 49 8.93 4.96 -7.64
CA SER A 49 8.87 5.89 -8.76
C SER A 49 9.98 6.93 -8.77
N ASP A 50 10.67 7.08 -7.64
CA ASP A 50 11.82 7.96 -7.47
C ASP A 50 13.16 7.22 -7.64
N THR A 51 13.13 5.96 -8.10
CA THR A 51 14.33 5.15 -8.34
C THR A 51 14.52 4.86 -9.83
N PRO A 52 15.77 4.76 -10.31
CA PRO A 52 16.06 4.43 -11.70
C PRO A 52 15.37 3.14 -12.18
N GLN A 53 15.25 2.14 -11.29
CA GLN A 53 14.60 0.88 -11.59
C GLN A 53 13.07 1.03 -11.80
N GLY A 54 12.43 1.92 -11.04
CA GLY A 54 11.01 2.23 -11.24
C GLY A 54 10.75 2.99 -12.53
N GLU A 55 11.64 3.94 -12.89
CA GLU A 55 11.56 4.65 -14.16
C GLU A 55 11.74 3.71 -15.36
N GLU A 56 12.73 2.82 -15.32
CA GLU A 56 12.97 1.84 -16.39
C GLU A 56 11.76 0.91 -16.58
N LEU A 57 11.17 0.44 -15.48
CA LEU A 57 9.97 -0.39 -15.52
C LEU A 57 8.78 0.35 -16.17
N ALA A 58 8.58 1.61 -15.82
CA ALA A 58 7.53 2.44 -16.41
C ALA A 58 7.74 2.66 -17.91
N ASP A 59 8.99 2.86 -18.34
CA ASP A 59 9.34 3.05 -19.76
C ASP A 59 9.14 1.77 -20.58
N ILE A 60 9.49 0.60 -20.03
CA ILE A 60 9.22 -0.69 -20.67
C ILE A 60 7.71 -0.89 -20.80
N ALA A 61 6.95 -0.66 -19.72
CA ALA A 61 5.49 -0.78 -19.73
C ALA A 61 4.86 0.16 -20.78
N ARG A 62 5.33 1.41 -20.87
CA ARG A 62 4.87 2.37 -21.89
C ARG A 62 5.14 1.85 -23.31
N LYS A 63 6.36 1.37 -23.58
CA LYS A 63 6.72 0.82 -24.90
C LYS A 63 5.87 -0.38 -25.28
N LEU A 64 5.53 -1.25 -24.33
CA LEU A 64 4.66 -2.41 -24.58
C LEU A 64 3.25 -1.96 -25.01
N VAL A 65 2.68 -0.96 -24.33
CA VAL A 65 1.38 -0.38 -24.69
C VAL A 65 1.44 0.28 -26.08
N GLU A 66 2.50 1.03 -26.36
CA GLU A 66 2.69 1.69 -27.66
C GLU A 66 2.88 0.70 -28.82
N THR A 67 3.50 -0.45 -28.56
CA THR A 67 3.67 -1.52 -29.56
C THR A 67 2.41 -2.39 -29.71
N GLY A 68 1.40 -2.20 -28.87
CA GLY A 68 0.07 -2.78 -29.03
C GLY A 68 0.00 -4.28 -28.76
N VAL A 69 0.91 -4.80 -27.92
CA VAL A 69 0.81 -6.18 -27.38
C VAL A 69 -0.27 -6.24 -26.30
#